data_AF-F4MWE7-F1
#
_entry.id   AF-F4MWE7-F1
#
_cell.length_a   1.000
_cell.length_b   1.000
_cell.length_c   1.000
_cell.angle_alpha   90.00
_cell.angle_beta   90.00
_cell.angle_gamma   90.00
#
_symmetry.space_group_name_H-M   'P 1'
#
loop_
_entity.id
_entity.type
_entity.pdbx_description
1 polymer ?
#
loop_
_entity_poly.entity_id
_entity_poly.type
_entity_poly.pdbx_seq_one_letter_code
_entity_poly.pdbx_strand_id
1 'polypeptide(L)'
;GILNHVVEPSELEDFTLKLAHVISEKAPLAIAVIKEELRVLGEAHTMNSDEFERIQGMRRAVYDSNDYQEGMSAFMEKRKPNFLGR
;
A
#
# COMPACT_ATOMS: atom_id res chain seq x y z
N GLY A 1 -12.01 9.65 0.16
CA GLY A 1 -10.95 9.51 1.19
C GLY A 1 -9.67 8.91 0.65
N ILE A 2 -9.73 7.95 -0.29
CA ILE A 2 -8.52 7.36 -0.92
C ILE A 2 -7.98 8.27 -2.04
N LEU A 3 -8.86 8.81 -2.88
CA LEU A 3 -8.50 9.71 -3.99
C LEU A 3 -8.73 11.17 -3.61
N ASN A 4 -7.85 12.06 -4.07
CA ASN A 4 -8.01 13.50 -3.97
C ASN A 4 -8.99 14.04 -5.02
N HIS A 5 -8.84 13.60 -6.28
CA HIS A 5 -9.64 14.06 -7.43
C HIS A 5 -9.95 12.91 -8.38
N VAL A 6 -11.08 13.00 -9.07
CA VAL A 6 -11.48 12.16 -10.21
C VAL A 6 -11.92 13.11 -11.31
N VAL A 7 -11.38 12.94 -12.51
CA VAL A 7 -11.62 13.80 -13.68
C VAL A 7 -11.93 12.93 -14.89
N GLU A 8 -12.42 13.53 -15.97
CA GLU A 8 -12.63 12.81 -17.23
C GLU A 8 -11.29 12.26 -17.77
N PRO A 9 -11.27 11.08 -18.42
CA PRO A 9 -10.02 10.48 -18.89
C PRO A 9 -9.21 11.39 -19.81
N SER A 10 -9.89 12.20 -20.64
CA SER A 10 -9.26 13.16 -21.55
C SER A 10 -8.60 14.34 -20.83
N GLU A 11 -8.93 14.59 -19.57
CA GLU A 11 -8.42 15.71 -18.78
C GLU A 11 -7.37 15.28 -17.77
N LEU A 12 -7.16 13.97 -17.58
CA LEU A 12 -6.29 13.42 -16.53
C LEU A 12 -4.87 13.96 -16.59
N GLU A 13 -4.25 13.95 -17.78
CA GLU A 13 -2.88 14.40 -17.97
C GLU A 13 -2.75 15.90 -17.68
N ASP A 14 -3.60 16.70 -18.32
CA ASP A 14 -3.62 18.16 -18.16
C ASP A 14 -3.87 18.59 -16.71
N PHE A 15 -4.85 17.98 -16.03
CA PHE A 15 -5.15 18.27 -14.64
C PHE A 15 -3.96 17.94 -13.73
N THR A 16 -3.35 16.78 -13.94
CA THR A 16 -2.21 16.31 -13.14
C THR A 16 -1.00 17.22 -13.33
N LEU A 17 -0.67 17.58 -14.57
CA LEU A 17 0.45 18.47 -14.88
C LEU A 17 0.23 19.88 -14.34
N LYS A 18 -0.99 20.43 -14.45
CA LYS A 18 -1.34 21.73 -13.85
C LYS A 18 -1.12 21.72 -12.34
N LEU A 19 -1.57 20.67 -11.65
CA LEU A 19 -1.37 20.54 -10.21
C LEU A 19 0.12 20.42 -9.85
N ALA A 20 0.88 19.61 -10.61
CA ALA A 20 2.31 19.46 -10.41
C ALA A 20 3.07 20.79 -10.58
N HIS A 21 2.72 21.58 -11.60
CA HIS A 21 3.28 22.92 -11.80
C HIS A 21 2.96 23.87 -10.64
N VAL A 22 1.72 23.85 -10.12
CA VAL A 22 1.37 24.65 -8.94
C VAL A 22 2.22 24.29 -7.72
N ILE A 23 2.53 23.00 -7.53
CA ILE A 23 3.36 22.51 -6.43
C ILE A 23 4.84 22.89 -6.65
N SER A 24 5.35 22.84 -7.89
CA SER A 24 6.76 23.15 -8.18
C SER A 24 7.14 24.60 -7.91
N GLU A 25 6.17 25.52 -7.93
CA GLU A 25 6.38 26.93 -7.57
C GLU A 25 6.46 27.18 -6.05
N LYS A 26 6.38 26.14 -5.20
CA LYS A 26 6.43 26.26 -3.74
C LYS A 26 7.82 25.89 -3.19
N ALA A 27 8.09 26.30 -1.95
CA ALA A 27 9.40 26.11 -1.32
C ALA A 27 9.76 24.61 -1.18
N PRO A 28 10.76 24.11 -1.94
CA PRO A 28 11.02 22.66 -2.01
C PRO A 28 11.53 22.08 -0.69
N LEU A 29 12.34 22.84 0.07
CA LEU A 29 12.87 22.40 1.36
C LEU A 29 11.76 22.28 2.42
N ALA A 30 10.78 23.18 2.40
CA ALA A 30 9.63 23.11 3.31
C ALA A 30 8.76 21.88 3.01
N ILE A 31 8.48 21.62 1.73
CA ILE A 31 7.74 20.42 1.30
C ILE A 31 8.48 19.15 1.72
N ALA A 32 9.81 19.11 1.55
CA ALA A 32 10.62 17.95 1.90
C ALA A 32 10.55 17.63 3.39
N VAL A 33 10.74 18.62 4.27
CA VAL A 33 10.70 18.38 5.72
C VAL A 33 9.29 18.03 6.20
N ILE A 34 8.24 18.71 5.71
CA ILE A 34 6.86 18.41 6.10
C ILE A 34 6.46 17.00 5.65
N LYS A 35 6.90 16.57 4.46
CA LYS A 35 6.67 15.21 3.98
C LYS A 35 7.35 14.18 4.90
N GLU A 36 8.55 14.47 5.39
CA GLU A 36 9.26 13.61 6.33
C GLU A 36 8.57 13.56 7.70
N GLU A 37 8.10 14.69 8.21
CA GLU A 37 7.30 14.75 9.45
C GLU A 37 6.04 13.89 9.33
N LEU A 38 5.29 14.02 8.23
CA LEU A 38 4.09 13.21 7.97
C LEU A 38 4.42 11.71 7.88
N ARG A 39 5.56 11.35 7.27
CA ARG A 39 6.03 9.96 7.21
C ARG A 39 6.28 9.40 8.61
N VAL A 40 7.05 10.12 9.43
CA VAL A 40 7.37 9.72 10.82
C VAL A 40 6.09 9.62 11.66
N LEU A 41 5.17 10.59 11.54
CA LEU A 41 3.89 10.55 12.25
C LEU A 41 3.03 9.35 11.82
N GLY A 42 3.00 9.02 10.53
CA GLY A 42 2.29 7.84 10.02
C GLY A 42 2.90 6.52 10.50
N GLU A 43 4.22 6.47 10.67
CA GLU A 43 4.96 5.29 11.14
C GLU A 43 5.09 5.20 12.67
N ALA A 44 4.63 6.20 13.43
CA ALA A 44 4.74 6.28 14.89
C ALA A 44 3.82 5.30 15.64
N HIS A 45 3.63 4.10 15.10
CA HIS A 45 2.88 2.99 15.67
C HIS A 45 3.88 1.93 16.13
N THR A 46 4.33 2.06 17.38
CA THR A 46 5.37 1.17 17.93
C THR A 46 4.77 -0.12 18.51
N MET A 47 5.50 -1.23 18.38
CA MET A 47 5.23 -2.47 19.10
C MET A 47 6.54 -3.08 19.60
N ASN A 48 6.46 -3.96 20.60
CA ASN A 48 7.63 -4.66 21.13
C ASN A 48 8.09 -5.80 20.19
N SER A 49 9.30 -6.32 20.43
CA SER A 49 9.89 -7.41 19.64
C SER A 49 9.03 -8.66 19.60
N ASP A 50 8.44 -9.04 20.73
CA ASP A 50 7.68 -10.28 20.87
C ASP A 50 6.41 -10.24 20.01
N GLU A 51 5.74 -9.09 19.94
CA GLU A 51 4.59 -8.89 19.06
C GLU A 51 4.99 -8.93 17.58
N PHE A 52 6.14 -8.35 17.20
CA PHE A 52 6.67 -8.49 15.85
C PHE A 52 6.92 -9.95 15.49
N GLU A 53 7.58 -10.70 16.37
CA GLU A 53 7.89 -12.12 16.15
C GLU A 53 6.62 -12.97 16.08
N ARG A 54 5.65 -12.71 16.96
CA ARG A 54 4.34 -13.38 16.96
C ARG A 54 3.60 -13.18 15.64
N ILE A 55 3.52 -11.94 15.15
CA ILE A 55 2.92 -11.61 13.84
C ILE A 55 3.69 -12.30 12.72
N GLN A 56 5.02 -12.34 12.79
CA GLN A 56 5.83 -12.98 11.76
C GLN A 56 5.67 -14.51 11.73
N GLY A 57 5.54 -15.16 12.89
CA GLY A 57 5.20 -16.57 12.98
C GLY A 57 3.84 -16.89 12.34
N MET A 58 2.82 -16.07 12.62
CA MET A 58 1.49 -16.22 12.00
C MET A 58 1.54 -16.04 10.49
N ARG A 59 2.29 -15.05 9.99
CA ARG A 59 2.50 -14.86 8.54
C ARG A 59 3.14 -16.10 7.90
N ARG A 60 4.17 -16.67 8.52
CA ARG A 60 4.82 -17.90 8.04
C ARG A 60 3.83 -19.06 7.95
N ALA A 61 3.02 -19.28 8.97
CA ALA A 61 1.99 -20.32 8.95
C ALA A 61 1.00 -20.16 7.77
N VAL A 62 0.67 -18.92 7.40
CA VAL A 62 -0.15 -18.65 6.21
C VAL A 62 0.61 -18.95 4.92
N TYR A 63 1.88 -18.56 4.79
CA TYR A 63 2.68 -18.85 3.59
C TYR A 63 2.92 -20.34 3.36
N ASP A 64 3.03 -21.12 4.45
CA ASP A 64 3.21 -22.57 4.40
C ASP A 64 1.88 -23.34 4.25
N SER A 65 0.74 -22.64 4.24
CA SER A 65 -0.60 -23.25 4.14
C SER A 65 -0.89 -23.81 2.76
N ASN A 66 -1.78 -24.81 2.71
CA ASN A 66 -2.28 -25.34 1.44
C ASN A 66 -3.13 -24.28 0.71
N ASP A 67 -3.85 -23.44 1.45
CA ASP A 67 -4.63 -22.35 0.90
C ASP A 67 -3.79 -21.33 0.13
N TYR A 68 -2.57 -21.05 0.59
CA TYR A 68 -1.64 -20.17 -0.13
C TYR A 68 -1.25 -20.77 -1.49
N GLN A 69 -0.90 -22.06 -1.51
CA GLN A 69 -0.54 -22.78 -2.75
C GLN A 69 -1.74 -22.91 -3.71
N GLU A 70 -2.93 -23.20 -3.18
CA GLU A 70 -4.18 -23.28 -3.93
C GLU A 70 -4.55 -21.92 -4.53
N GLY A 71 -4.42 -20.84 -3.77
CA GLY A 71 -4.70 -19.49 -4.26
C GLY A 71 -3.82 -19.12 -5.46
N MET A 72 -2.52 -19.43 -5.37
CA MET A 72 -1.59 -19.22 -6.48
C MET A 72 -1.96 -20.10 -7.69
N SER A 73 -2.16 -21.40 -7.47
CA SER A 73 -2.49 -22.36 -8.54
C SER A 73 -3.80 -22.01 -9.23
N ALA A 74 -4.86 -21.73 -8.48
CA ALA A 74 -6.16 -21.38 -9.00
C ALA A 74 -6.14 -20.08 -9.83
N PHE A 75 -5.36 -19.07 -9.41
CA PHE A 75 -5.16 -17.85 -10.18
C PHE A 75 -4.48 -18.13 -11.51
N MET A 76 -3.38 -18.89 -11.49
CA MET A 76 -2.65 -19.28 -12.71
C MET A 76 -3.50 -20.12 -13.66
N GLU A 77 -4.30 -21.03 -13.10
CA GLU A 77 -5.21 -21.92 -13.83
C GLU A 77 -6.55 -21.24 -14.20
N LYS A 78 -6.77 -19.98 -13.78
CA LYS A 78 -8.00 -19.20 -14.00
C LYS A 78 -9.28 -19.91 -13.55
N ARG A 79 -9.20 -20.65 -12.45
CA ARG A 79 -10.35 -21.30 -11.80
C ARG A 79 -10.62 -20.66 -10.44
N LYS A 80 -11.81 -20.93 -9.90
CA LYS A 80 -12.14 -20.52 -8.53
C LYS A 80 -11.30 -21.36 -7.54
N PRO A 81 -10.63 -20.73 -6.55
CA PRO A 81 -9.91 -21.48 -5.52
C PRO A 81 -10.88 -22.17 -4.54
N ASN A 82 -10.43 -23.28 -3.95
CA ASN A 82 -11.11 -23.97 -2.86
C ASN A 82 -10.29 -23.94 -1.56
N PHE A 83 -10.57 -22.95 -0.71
CA PHE A 83 -9.88 -22.77 0.56
C PHE A 83 -10.46 -23.64 1.68
N LEU A 84 -9.59 -24.26 2.48
CA LEU A 84 -9.93 -25.21 3.54
C LEU A 84 -9.46 -24.76 4.93
N GLY A 85 -8.79 -23.61 5.04
CA GLY A 85 -8.32 -23.03 6.30
C GLY A 85 -7.09 -23.71 6.89
N ARG A 86 -6.24 -24.32 6.05
CA ARG A 86 -5.05 -25.08 6.44
C ARG A 86 -3.99 -25.09 5.34
#